data_AF-A0A8D3C8N7-F1
#
_entry.id   AF-A0A8D3C8N7-F1
#
_cell.length_a   1.000
_cell.length_b   1.000
_cell.length_c   1.000
_cell.angle_alpha   90.00
_cell.angle_beta   90.00
_cell.angle_gamma   90.00
#
_symmetry.space_group_name_H-M   'P 1'
#
loop_
_entity.id
_entity.type
_entity.pdbx_description
1 polymer ?
#
loop_
_entity_poly.entity_id
_entity_poly.type
_entity_poly.pdbx_seq_one_letter_code
_entity_poly.pdbx_strand_id
1 'polypeptide(L)'
;MPYVDRQNRICGFLDIEENESSGKFLRRYFILDTQQGSLVWFMDNPQNLPVGADCVGSLKLTYISKVSDATKLRPKAEFCFVINAGMRKFFLQANDQQDLVDWVNALNKATKITVPKSLDGQQNSENLKTLPDVAAPKKQVSYKTEIIGGVPIVTQTQVTCGGRAERDALHRSHSQLPYFLSRPSQEHTVIKSGYCVKQGAVMRNWKRRYFLLEENSMSYFKSDLEKEPLRMIPLKEVHKVQECKQSDIMMRDNLFEVVTTSRTFYIQADSPEEMHSWIKAVSGAIVAQRGPGRSAATVCTSQLCRDSDHRAVQPVLPFPTIQ
;
A
#
# COMPACT_ATOMS: atom_id res chain seq x y z
N MET A 1 -3.28 2.10 -14.38
CA MET A 1 -3.51 1.07 -15.40
C MET A 1 -3.97 -0.22 -14.71
N PRO A 2 -5.10 -0.83 -15.13
CA PRO A 2 -5.52 -2.13 -14.62
C PRO A 2 -4.51 -3.22 -15.03
N TYR A 3 -4.38 -4.26 -14.21
CA TYR A 3 -3.55 -5.42 -14.49
C TYR A 3 -4.31 -6.72 -14.21
N VAL A 4 -3.80 -7.84 -14.71
CA VAL A 4 -4.40 -9.16 -14.50
C VAL A 4 -3.74 -9.84 -13.31
N ASP A 5 -4.53 -10.33 -12.35
CA ASP A 5 -4.02 -11.08 -11.19
C ASP A 5 -3.78 -12.57 -11.52
N ARG A 6 -3.33 -13.34 -10.53
CA ARG A 6 -3.06 -14.79 -10.69
C ARG A 6 -4.32 -15.62 -10.96
N GLN A 7 -5.50 -15.08 -10.68
CA GLN A 7 -6.80 -15.70 -10.91
C GLN A 7 -7.40 -15.25 -12.25
N ASN A 8 -6.62 -14.58 -13.10
CA ASN A 8 -7.05 -14.04 -14.38
C ASN A 8 -8.18 -12.99 -14.28
N ARG A 9 -8.21 -12.25 -13.16
CA ARG A 9 -9.16 -11.15 -12.90
C ARG A 9 -8.48 -9.82 -13.16
N ILE A 10 -9.25 -8.85 -13.65
CA ILE A 10 -8.72 -7.52 -13.96
C ILE A 10 -8.81 -6.68 -12.68
N CYS A 11 -7.68 -6.16 -12.20
CA CYS A 11 -7.58 -5.50 -10.91
C CYS A 11 -6.85 -4.16 -11.01
N GLY A 12 -7.16 -3.24 -10.11
CA GLY A 12 -6.45 -1.96 -10.05
C GLY A 12 -7.14 -0.92 -9.18
N PHE A 13 -6.49 0.22 -8.99
CA PHE A 13 -7.06 1.34 -8.23
C PHE A 13 -7.83 2.30 -9.15
N LEU A 14 -9.01 2.71 -8.71
CA LEU A 14 -9.80 3.79 -9.26
C LEU A 14 -10.35 4.62 -8.11
N ASP A 15 -10.68 5.88 -8.38
CA ASP A 15 -11.37 6.72 -7.41
C ASP A 15 -12.86 6.74 -7.75
N ILE A 16 -13.76 6.37 -6.83
CA ILE A 16 -15.20 6.24 -7.07
C ILE A 16 -15.99 7.25 -6.24
N GLU A 17 -16.99 7.85 -6.85
CA GLU A 17 -17.99 8.67 -6.16
C GLU A 17 -19.13 7.76 -5.68
N GLU A 18 -19.06 7.28 -4.44
CA GLU A 18 -20.05 6.34 -3.87
C GLU A 18 -21.43 7.01 -3.69
N ASN A 19 -21.45 8.29 -3.31
CA ASN A 19 -22.64 9.11 -3.18
C ASN A 19 -22.78 10.06 -4.37
N GLU A 20 -23.83 9.88 -5.17
CA GLU A 20 -24.11 10.68 -6.36
C GLU A 20 -24.19 12.17 -6.01
N SER A 21 -23.43 13.00 -6.74
CA SER A 21 -23.34 14.45 -6.55
C SER A 21 -22.62 14.93 -5.27
N SER A 22 -21.96 14.04 -4.52
CA SER A 22 -21.11 14.46 -3.40
C SER A 22 -19.87 15.24 -3.87
N GLY A 23 -19.43 15.03 -5.11
CA GLY A 23 -18.20 15.59 -5.65
C GLY A 23 -16.93 15.02 -4.99
N LYS A 24 -17.06 14.03 -4.10
CA LYS A 24 -15.96 13.39 -3.38
C LYS A 24 -15.68 12.03 -4.01
N PHE A 25 -14.47 11.85 -4.53
CA PHE A 25 -13.99 10.58 -5.06
C PHE A 25 -13.15 9.86 -4.01
N LEU A 26 -13.44 8.57 -3.83
CA LEU A 26 -12.80 7.70 -2.85
C LEU A 26 -11.95 6.66 -3.56
N ARG A 27 -10.66 6.61 -3.24
CA ARG A 27 -9.75 5.62 -3.83
C ARG A 27 -10.09 4.22 -3.33
N ARG A 28 -10.39 3.31 -4.26
CA ARG A 28 -10.72 1.91 -3.98
C ARG A 28 -9.94 0.98 -4.90
N TYR A 29 -9.69 -0.22 -4.42
CA TYR A 29 -9.09 -1.28 -5.22
C TYR A 29 -10.19 -2.15 -5.82
N PHE A 30 -10.35 -2.09 -7.14
CA PHE A 30 -11.35 -2.83 -7.90
C PHE A 30 -10.81 -4.18 -8.36
N ILE A 31 -11.68 -5.18 -8.32
CA ILE A 31 -11.49 -6.51 -8.89
C ILE A 31 -12.69 -6.80 -9.78
N LEU A 32 -12.42 -6.88 -11.08
CA LEU A 32 -13.35 -7.31 -12.10
C LEU A 32 -13.16 -8.80 -12.34
N ASP A 33 -14.08 -9.59 -11.80
CA ASP A 33 -14.13 -11.03 -12.00
C ASP A 33 -15.14 -11.36 -13.11
N THR A 34 -14.60 -11.74 -14.27
CA THR A 34 -15.39 -12.13 -15.45
C THR A 34 -16.01 -13.51 -15.33
N GLN A 35 -15.46 -14.39 -14.47
CA GLN A 35 -15.98 -15.74 -14.25
C GLN A 35 -17.17 -15.70 -13.30
N GLN A 36 -17.07 -14.92 -12.22
CA GLN A 36 -18.17 -14.71 -11.27
C GLN A 36 -19.19 -13.67 -11.73
N GLY A 37 -18.86 -12.88 -12.76
CA GLY A 37 -19.77 -11.86 -13.29
C GLY A 37 -19.96 -10.68 -12.32
N SER A 38 -18.92 -10.32 -11.57
CA SER A 38 -18.98 -9.27 -10.55
C SER A 38 -17.79 -8.32 -10.61
N LEU A 39 -18.06 -7.04 -10.43
CA LEU A 39 -17.10 -6.00 -10.10
C LEU A 39 -17.20 -5.71 -8.60
N VAL A 40 -16.15 -5.98 -7.84
CA VAL A 40 -16.11 -5.70 -6.40
C VAL A 40 -14.98 -4.72 -6.11
N TRP A 41 -15.10 -3.95 -5.03
CA TRP A 41 -14.03 -3.05 -4.61
C TRP A 41 -13.81 -3.03 -3.11
N PHE A 42 -12.56 -2.77 -2.74
CA PHE A 42 -12.05 -2.85 -1.38
C PHE A 42 -11.35 -1.54 -0.99
N MET A 43 -11.13 -1.37 0.32
CA MET A 43 -10.37 -0.24 0.87
C MET A 43 -8.92 -0.21 0.36
N ASP A 44 -8.33 -1.37 0.11
CA ASP A 44 -7.00 -1.54 -0.50
C ASP A 44 -7.00 -2.89 -1.25
N ASN A 45 -5.89 -3.26 -1.87
CA ASN A 45 -5.69 -4.61 -2.37
C ASN A 45 -5.99 -5.61 -1.23
N PRO A 46 -6.87 -6.61 -1.42
CA PRO A 46 -7.20 -7.60 -0.39
C PRO A 46 -5.99 -8.31 0.23
N GLN A 47 -4.88 -8.43 -0.49
CA GLN A 47 -3.62 -8.98 0.04
C GLN A 47 -2.96 -8.09 1.11
N ASN A 48 -3.27 -6.80 1.10
CA ASN A 48 -2.80 -5.83 2.07
C ASN A 48 -3.74 -5.69 3.28
N LEU A 49 -4.93 -6.28 3.23
CA LEU A 49 -5.94 -6.14 4.28
C LEU A 49 -5.85 -7.30 5.29
N PRO A 50 -6.39 -7.11 6.51
CA PRO A 50 -6.57 -8.20 7.46
C PRO A 50 -7.37 -9.35 6.85
N VAL A 51 -7.06 -10.58 7.28
CA VAL A 51 -7.79 -11.78 6.82
C VAL A 51 -9.26 -11.63 7.23
N GLY A 52 -10.16 -11.70 6.25
CA GLY A 52 -11.60 -11.53 6.46
C GLY A 52 -12.12 -10.10 6.28
N ALA A 53 -11.32 -9.16 5.76
CA ALA A 53 -11.81 -7.83 5.44
C ALA A 53 -12.93 -7.86 4.38
N ASP A 54 -14.05 -7.21 4.69
CA ASP A 54 -15.21 -7.13 3.82
C ASP A 54 -14.96 -6.27 2.58
N CYS A 55 -15.67 -6.58 1.48
CA CYS A 55 -15.71 -5.68 0.33
C CYS A 55 -16.53 -4.44 0.67
N VAL A 56 -16.05 -3.28 0.21
CA VAL A 56 -16.73 -1.98 0.41
C VAL A 56 -17.99 -1.91 -0.44
N GLY A 57 -17.92 -2.48 -1.64
CA GLY A 57 -19.08 -2.59 -2.50
C GLY A 57 -18.90 -3.63 -3.59
N SER A 58 -20.04 -3.98 -4.17
CA SER A 58 -20.12 -4.93 -5.27
C SER A 58 -21.15 -4.48 -6.28
N LEU A 59 -20.89 -4.82 -7.54
CA LEU A 59 -21.76 -4.55 -8.66
C LEU A 59 -21.75 -5.77 -9.59
N LYS A 60 -22.90 -6.41 -9.78
CA LYS A 60 -23.02 -7.50 -10.76
C LYS A 60 -22.94 -6.94 -12.17
N LEU A 61 -22.16 -7.60 -13.03
CA LEU A 61 -21.97 -7.17 -14.42
C LEU A 61 -23.27 -7.19 -15.22
N THR A 62 -24.20 -8.10 -14.86
CA THR A 62 -25.54 -8.17 -15.45
C THR A 62 -26.37 -6.91 -15.25
N TYR A 63 -26.05 -6.09 -14.24
CA TYR A 63 -26.77 -4.85 -13.99
C TYR A 63 -26.20 -3.67 -14.77
N ILE A 64 -24.99 -3.79 -15.30
CA ILE A 64 -24.33 -2.74 -16.05
C ILE A 64 -24.92 -2.67 -17.46
N SER A 65 -25.59 -1.56 -17.76
CA SER A 65 -26.17 -1.32 -19.08
C SER A 65 -25.20 -0.62 -20.04
N LYS A 66 -24.34 0.27 -19.52
CA LYS A 66 -23.40 1.03 -20.35
C LYS A 66 -22.22 1.56 -19.54
N VAL A 67 -21.01 1.43 -20.09
CA VAL A 67 -19.80 2.08 -19.59
C VAL A 67 -19.27 3.05 -20.64
N SER A 68 -19.08 4.31 -20.26
CA SER A 68 -18.62 5.36 -21.19
C SER A 68 -17.78 6.43 -20.52
N ASP A 69 -16.93 7.09 -21.31
CA ASP A 69 -16.20 8.29 -20.90
C ASP A 69 -17.18 9.38 -20.44
N ALA A 70 -16.88 9.99 -19.29
CA ALA A 70 -17.66 11.05 -18.63
C ALA A 70 -16.83 12.32 -18.40
N THR A 71 -15.63 12.43 -18.99
CA THR A 71 -14.73 13.58 -18.84
C THR A 71 -15.41 14.89 -19.27
N LYS A 72 -16.26 14.82 -20.31
CA LYS A 72 -17.07 15.97 -20.76
C LYS A 72 -18.21 16.35 -19.79
N LEU A 73 -18.73 15.39 -19.04
CA LEU A 73 -19.82 15.59 -18.08
C LEU A 73 -19.30 16.14 -16.74
N ARG A 74 -18.04 15.84 -16.40
CA ARG A 74 -17.42 16.23 -15.15
C ARG A 74 -16.05 16.87 -15.43
N PRO A 75 -16.01 18.13 -15.91
CA PRO A 75 -14.75 18.80 -16.26
C PRO A 75 -13.82 19.03 -15.05
N LYS A 76 -14.34 18.94 -13.82
CA LYS A 76 -13.55 19.00 -12.57
C LYS A 76 -12.88 17.67 -12.20
N ALA A 77 -13.24 16.56 -12.86
CA ALA A 77 -12.71 15.23 -12.61
C ALA A 77 -12.04 14.73 -13.91
N GLU A 78 -10.73 14.94 -14.00
CA GLU A 78 -9.92 14.48 -15.14
C GLU A 78 -9.97 12.96 -15.27
N PHE A 79 -9.99 12.44 -16.50
CA PHE A 79 -10.04 10.99 -16.79
C PHE A 79 -11.20 10.27 -16.07
N CYS A 80 -12.38 10.89 -16.09
CA CYS A 80 -13.58 10.35 -15.47
C CYS A 80 -14.40 9.54 -16.48
N PHE A 81 -14.94 8.40 -16.03
CA PHE A 81 -15.89 7.58 -16.78
C PHE A 81 -17.06 7.18 -15.90
N VAL A 82 -18.17 6.79 -16.53
CA VAL A 82 -19.41 6.44 -15.84
C VAL A 82 -19.81 5.00 -16.17
N ILE A 83 -20.22 4.27 -15.12
CA ILE A 83 -20.89 2.97 -15.21
C ILE A 83 -22.37 3.20 -14.91
N ASN A 84 -23.22 2.99 -15.91
CA ASN A 84 -24.67 3.01 -15.75
C ASN A 84 -25.11 1.60 -15.38
N ALA A 85 -25.77 1.44 -14.22
CA ALA A 85 -26.28 0.17 -13.76
C ALA A 85 -27.72 0.31 -13.24
N GLY A 86 -28.69 -0.10 -14.05
CA GLY A 86 -30.11 0.12 -13.78
C GLY A 86 -30.43 1.61 -13.58
N MET A 87 -30.92 1.96 -12.39
CA MET A 87 -31.26 3.35 -12.00
C MET A 87 -30.08 4.12 -11.38
N ARG A 88 -28.93 3.47 -11.16
CA ARG A 88 -27.76 4.07 -10.50
C ARG A 88 -26.65 4.37 -11.49
N LYS A 89 -25.93 5.46 -11.25
CA LYS A 89 -24.71 5.82 -11.97
C LYS A 89 -23.54 5.81 -11.00
N PHE A 90 -22.47 5.14 -11.38
CA PHE A 90 -21.21 5.18 -10.65
C PHE A 90 -20.23 6.00 -11.49
N PHE A 91 -19.74 7.11 -10.92
CA PHE A 91 -18.68 7.89 -11.52
C PHE A 91 -17.34 7.41 -10.97
N LEU A 92 -16.41 7.09 -11.86
CA LEU A 92 -15.08 6.62 -11.52
C LEU A 92 -14.03 7.47 -12.23
N GLN A 93 -12.93 7.72 -11.53
CA GLN A 93 -11.79 8.47 -12.01
C GLN A 93 -10.58 7.54 -12.15
N ALA A 94 -9.96 7.57 -13.32
CA ALA A 94 -8.71 6.87 -13.60
C ALA A 94 -7.50 7.78 -13.32
N ASN A 95 -6.31 7.19 -13.19
CA ASN A 95 -5.11 7.96 -12.88
C ASN A 95 -4.59 8.76 -14.08
N ASP A 96 -4.84 8.28 -15.30
CA ASP A 96 -4.42 8.88 -16.57
C ASP A 96 -5.33 8.43 -17.72
N GLN A 97 -5.09 8.98 -18.92
CA GLN A 97 -5.89 8.68 -20.12
C GLN A 97 -5.83 7.21 -20.55
N GLN A 98 -4.66 6.56 -20.42
CA GLN A 98 -4.50 5.16 -20.80
C GLN A 98 -5.26 4.26 -19.83
N ASP A 99 -5.15 4.55 -18.53
CA ASP A 99 -5.88 3.87 -17.45
C ASP A 99 -7.40 3.95 -17.66
N LEU A 100 -7.94 5.12 -18.06
CA LEU A 100 -9.35 5.26 -18.43
C LEU A 100 -9.72 4.31 -19.58
N VAL A 101 -8.95 4.35 -20.67
CA VAL A 101 -9.23 3.57 -21.87
C VAL A 101 -9.21 2.07 -21.54
N ASP A 102 -8.22 1.61 -20.78
CA ASP A 102 -8.07 0.22 -20.41
C ASP A 102 -9.21 -0.27 -19.51
N TRP A 103 -9.62 0.53 -18.51
CA TRP A 103 -10.76 0.21 -17.66
C TRP A 103 -12.09 0.17 -18.41
N VAL A 104 -12.35 1.17 -19.25
CA VAL A 104 -13.58 1.23 -20.06
C VAL A 104 -13.65 0.04 -21.03
N ASN A 105 -12.52 -0.32 -21.65
CA ASN A 105 -12.45 -1.47 -22.55
C ASN A 105 -12.65 -2.80 -21.80
N ALA A 106 -11.98 -2.97 -20.65
CA ALA A 106 -12.11 -4.15 -19.81
C ALA A 106 -13.55 -4.39 -19.35
N LEU A 107 -14.21 -3.35 -18.84
CA LEU A 107 -15.58 -3.42 -18.38
C LEU A 107 -16.55 -3.69 -19.54
N ASN A 108 -16.42 -3.00 -20.67
CA ASN A 108 -17.28 -3.25 -21.83
C ASN A 108 -17.10 -4.66 -22.42
N LYS A 109 -15.89 -5.20 -22.38
CA LYS A 109 -15.63 -6.59 -22.80
C LYS A 109 -16.30 -7.57 -21.83
N ALA A 110 -16.17 -7.33 -20.52
CA ALA A 110 -16.76 -8.18 -19.49
C ALA A 110 -18.29 -8.19 -19.55
N THR A 111 -18.93 -7.03 -19.73
CA THR A 111 -20.40 -6.93 -19.81
C THR A 111 -20.95 -7.57 -21.09
N LYS A 112 -20.25 -7.46 -22.22
CA LYS A 112 -20.63 -8.13 -23.48
C LYS A 112 -20.58 -9.66 -23.40
N ILE A 113 -19.65 -10.22 -22.64
CA ILE A 113 -19.54 -11.68 -22.46
C ILE A 113 -20.69 -12.22 -21.60
N THR A 114 -21.18 -11.43 -20.64
CA THR A 114 -22.24 -11.87 -19.70
C THR A 114 -23.66 -11.74 -20.23
N VAL A 115 -23.90 -11.03 -21.34
CA VAL A 115 -25.23 -10.96 -21.97
C VAL A 115 -25.33 -12.08 -23.01
N PRO A 116 -26.16 -13.13 -22.79
CA PRO A 116 -26.40 -14.14 -23.82
C PRO A 116 -26.98 -13.44 -25.06
N LYS A 117 -26.35 -13.59 -26.22
CA LYS A 117 -27.06 -13.34 -27.48
C LYS A 117 -28.21 -14.34 -27.52
N SER A 118 -29.44 -13.87 -27.44
CA SER A 118 -30.63 -14.65 -27.78
C SER A 118 -30.42 -15.25 -29.16
N LEU A 119 -30.33 -16.57 -29.23
CA LEU A 119 -30.36 -17.33 -30.47
C LEU A 119 -31.82 -17.36 -30.94
N ASP A 120 -32.12 -16.60 -31.99
CA ASP A 120 -33.27 -16.85 -32.86
C ASP A 120 -32.84 -16.70 -34.32
N GLY A 121 -33.35 -17.63 -35.14
CA GLY A 121 -32.81 -18.10 -36.43
C GLY A 121 -32.85 -17.13 -37.62
N GLN A 122 -32.02 -17.44 -38.64
CA GLN A 122 -32.43 -17.87 -40.01
C GLN A 122 -32.80 -16.69 -40.93
N GLN A 123 -32.31 -16.46 -42.16
CA GLN A 123 -31.60 -17.19 -43.22
C GLN A 123 -30.96 -16.12 -44.15
N ASN A 124 -29.84 -16.40 -44.82
CA ASN A 124 -29.84 -16.65 -46.28
C ASN A 124 -28.43 -16.69 -46.89
N SER A 125 -28.27 -17.71 -47.72
CA SER A 125 -27.13 -18.05 -48.58
C SER A 125 -27.05 -17.17 -49.83
N GLU A 126 -25.98 -17.44 -50.60
CA GLU A 126 -25.64 -17.03 -51.98
C GLU A 126 -24.62 -15.86 -52.03
N ASN A 127 -23.42 -15.98 -52.62
CA ASN A 127 -23.04 -16.74 -53.81
C ASN A 127 -21.54 -17.11 -53.85
N LEU A 128 -21.25 -18.22 -54.55
CA LEU A 128 -19.94 -18.82 -54.84
C LEU A 128 -19.18 -18.16 -56.01
N LYS A 129 -17.86 -18.42 -56.05
CA LYS A 129 -16.91 -18.68 -57.19
C LYS A 129 -15.69 -17.74 -57.17
N THR A 130 -14.41 -18.12 -57.25
CA THR A 130 -13.68 -19.42 -57.35
C THR A 130 -12.17 -19.16 -57.10
N LEU A 131 -11.54 -20.05 -56.31
CA LEU A 131 -10.13 -20.51 -56.08
C LEU A 131 -8.96 -20.15 -57.05
N PRO A 132 -7.70 -20.60 -56.82
CA PRO A 132 -6.80 -20.50 -55.63
C PRO A 132 -5.30 -20.20 -56.00
N ASP A 133 -4.41 -19.85 -55.06
CA ASP A 133 -3.06 -20.48 -54.99
C ASP A 133 -2.26 -20.24 -53.69
N VAL A 134 -1.69 -21.35 -53.20
CA VAL A 134 -0.42 -21.62 -52.50
C VAL A 134 -0.01 -20.95 -51.16
N ALA A 135 0.23 -21.87 -50.19
CA ALA A 135 1.21 -21.90 -49.08
C ALA A 135 1.02 -20.93 -47.88
N ALA A 136 1.13 -21.31 -46.60
CA ALA A 136 1.47 -22.56 -45.91
C ALA A 136 1.06 -22.44 -44.41
N PRO A 137 0.97 -23.54 -43.64
CA PRO A 137 0.33 -23.57 -42.31
C PRO A 137 1.32 -23.68 -41.15
N LYS A 138 1.07 -23.03 -40.00
CA LYS A 138 1.59 -23.43 -38.66
C LYS A 138 0.55 -23.06 -37.59
N LYS A 139 -0.32 -23.99 -37.19
CA LYS A 139 -0.18 -25.00 -36.11
C LYS A 139 -0.16 -24.42 -34.68
N GLN A 140 -1.38 -24.35 -34.14
CA GLN A 140 -1.79 -24.71 -32.79
C GLN A 140 -0.91 -25.81 -32.16
N VAL A 141 -0.47 -25.61 -30.91
CA VAL A 141 0.12 -26.68 -30.09
C VAL A 141 -0.51 -26.65 -28.70
N SER A 142 -1.21 -27.74 -28.42
CA SER A 142 -1.71 -28.20 -27.12
C SER A 142 -0.57 -28.75 -26.26
N TYR A 143 -0.59 -28.47 -24.97
CA TYR A 143 0.24 -29.17 -23.99
C TYR A 143 -0.50 -30.42 -23.49
N LYS A 144 0.16 -31.57 -23.49
CA LYS A 144 -0.33 -32.81 -22.85
C LYS A 144 0.72 -33.26 -21.85
N THR A 145 0.32 -33.34 -20.59
CA THR A 145 1.13 -33.79 -19.46
C THR A 145 0.98 -35.31 -19.28
N GLU A 146 2.07 -36.03 -19.08
CA GLU A 146 2.05 -37.38 -18.51
C GLU A 146 3.01 -37.44 -17.32
N ILE A 147 2.59 -38.15 -16.26
CA ILE A 147 3.30 -38.29 -14.99
C ILE A 147 3.90 -39.69 -14.94
N ILE A 148 5.23 -39.77 -14.96
CA ILE A 148 5.95 -40.98 -14.54
C ILE A 148 7.13 -40.51 -13.67
N GLY A 149 7.13 -40.87 -12.38
CA GLY A 149 8.32 -40.73 -11.50
C GLY A 149 8.51 -39.41 -10.73
N GLY A 150 7.54 -38.49 -10.70
CA GLY A 150 7.39 -37.54 -9.58
C GLY A 150 8.39 -36.39 -9.42
N VAL A 151 8.85 -35.69 -10.47
CA VAL A 151 9.36 -34.29 -10.43
C VAL A 151 9.24 -33.65 -11.84
N PRO A 152 8.69 -32.42 -12.03
CA PRO A 152 8.64 -31.77 -13.34
C PRO A 152 9.87 -30.88 -13.59
N ILE A 153 10.71 -31.25 -14.56
CA ILE A 153 11.75 -30.39 -15.14
C ILE A 153 11.40 -30.13 -16.61
N VAL A 154 11.28 -28.86 -16.97
CA VAL A 154 11.10 -28.39 -18.35
C VAL A 154 12.48 -28.09 -18.92
N THR A 155 12.94 -28.83 -19.94
CA THR A 155 14.19 -28.50 -20.65
C THR A 155 14.06 -28.71 -22.14
N GLN A 156 14.58 -27.73 -22.86
CA GLN A 156 14.61 -27.56 -24.31
C GLN A 156 15.83 -28.30 -24.90
N THR A 157 15.65 -29.09 -25.96
CA THR A 157 16.70 -29.97 -26.49
C THR A 157 17.58 -29.27 -27.53
N GLN A 158 18.91 -29.29 -27.33
CA GLN A 158 19.92 -29.21 -28.40
C GLN A 158 20.89 -30.40 -28.28
N VAL A 159 20.78 -31.30 -29.26
CA VAL A 159 21.79 -32.10 -29.99
C VAL A 159 23.14 -32.48 -29.33
N THR A 160 23.26 -33.79 -29.08
CA THR A 160 24.42 -34.73 -29.08
C THR A 160 25.89 -34.25 -28.98
N CYS A 161 26.68 -34.83 -28.07
CA CYS A 161 27.61 -35.97 -28.32
C CYS A 161 28.75 -36.07 -27.27
N GLY A 162 28.96 -37.28 -26.70
CA GLY A 162 30.30 -37.85 -26.40
C GLY A 162 30.99 -37.58 -25.04
N GLY A 163 31.39 -38.66 -24.34
CA GLY A 163 32.63 -38.68 -23.54
C GLY A 163 32.61 -39.12 -22.06
N ARG A 164 32.75 -40.43 -21.83
CA ARG A 164 33.49 -41.20 -20.78
C ARG A 164 33.88 -40.65 -19.38
N ALA A 165 33.79 -41.60 -18.42
CA ALA A 165 34.59 -41.83 -17.19
C ALA A 165 34.37 -40.89 -15.99
N GLU A 166 34.44 -41.27 -14.71
CA GLU A 166 34.40 -42.51 -13.90
C GLU A 166 34.22 -42.01 -12.43
N ARG A 167 33.61 -42.84 -11.57
CA ARG A 167 33.85 -43.12 -10.12
C ARG A 167 34.42 -42.00 -9.21
N ASP A 168 34.01 -41.77 -7.96
CA ASP A 168 33.55 -42.61 -6.84
C ASP A 168 32.99 -41.62 -5.77
N ALA A 169 31.92 -41.90 -5.03
CA ALA A 169 31.92 -42.45 -3.66
C ALA A 169 32.89 -41.72 -2.69
N LEU A 170 32.58 -41.28 -1.47
CA LEU A 170 31.52 -41.55 -0.50
C LEU A 170 31.75 -40.58 0.69
N HIS A 171 30.66 -40.18 1.35
CA HIS A 171 30.53 -40.10 2.82
C HIS A 171 31.43 -39.17 3.66
N ARG A 172 30.82 -38.16 4.30
CA ARG A 172 31.02 -37.92 5.74
C ARG A 172 29.96 -37.00 6.36
N SER A 173 29.12 -37.58 7.21
CA SER A 173 28.51 -36.83 8.31
C SER A 173 29.59 -36.52 9.34
N HIS A 174 29.72 -35.25 9.73
CA HIS A 174 30.28 -34.92 11.04
C HIS A 174 29.62 -33.64 11.56
N SER A 175 28.86 -33.84 12.63
CA SER A 175 28.59 -32.85 13.66
C SER A 175 29.82 -32.01 13.96
N GLN A 176 29.68 -30.69 13.93
CA GLN A 176 30.26 -29.76 14.90
C GLN A 176 29.83 -28.35 14.55
N LEU A 177 29.14 -27.71 15.49
CA LEU A 177 29.15 -26.25 15.64
C LEU A 177 30.59 -25.84 15.96
N PRO A 178 31.10 -24.79 15.30
CA PRO A 178 31.98 -23.87 15.98
C PRO A 178 31.39 -22.47 15.89
N TYR A 179 31.17 -21.91 17.07
CA TYR A 179 31.23 -20.48 17.39
C TYR A 179 31.87 -19.64 16.27
N PHE A 180 31.04 -18.95 15.50
CA PHE A 180 31.50 -17.75 14.81
C PHE A 180 31.35 -16.59 15.78
N LEU A 181 32.52 -16.15 16.24
CA LEU A 181 32.77 -14.92 16.96
C LEU A 181 31.88 -13.79 16.43
N SER A 182 31.01 -13.32 17.31
CA SER A 182 30.29 -12.08 17.18
C SER A 182 31.26 -10.97 16.80
N ARG A 183 31.08 -10.41 15.60
CA ARG A 183 31.36 -8.99 15.40
C ARG A 183 30.43 -8.23 16.35
N PRO A 184 30.86 -7.15 17.03
CA PRO A 184 29.93 -6.27 17.71
C PRO A 184 29.22 -5.42 16.65
N SER A 185 28.38 -6.04 15.82
CA SER A 185 27.30 -5.32 15.17
C SER A 185 26.28 -5.08 16.26
N GLN A 186 26.06 -3.81 16.60
CA GLN A 186 25.09 -3.35 17.60
C GLN A 186 23.89 -4.30 17.66
N GLU A 187 23.71 -4.98 18.80
CA GLU A 187 22.48 -5.73 19.09
C GLU A 187 21.37 -4.67 19.18
N HIS A 188 20.70 -4.38 18.06
CA HIS A 188 19.58 -3.45 18.06
C HIS A 188 18.39 -4.15 18.70
N THR A 189 18.12 -3.83 19.97
CA THR A 189 16.94 -4.33 20.65
C THR A 189 15.69 -3.87 19.89
N VAL A 190 14.94 -4.83 19.35
CA VAL A 190 13.67 -4.56 18.68
C VAL A 190 12.61 -4.26 19.73
N ILE A 191 12.07 -3.04 19.72
CA ILE A 191 11.03 -2.59 20.65
C ILE A 191 9.65 -3.06 20.20
N LYS A 192 9.35 -2.91 18.90
CA LYS A 192 8.10 -3.37 18.30
C LYS A 192 8.31 -3.64 16.83
N SER A 193 7.64 -4.65 16.32
CA SER A 193 7.63 -4.96 14.89
C SER A 193 6.24 -5.41 14.44
N GLY A 194 5.94 -5.26 13.16
CA GLY A 194 4.63 -5.66 12.63
C GLY A 194 4.30 -5.02 11.29
N TYR A 195 3.25 -5.51 10.65
CA TYR A 195 2.77 -4.94 9.39
C TYR A 195 1.86 -3.73 9.64
N CYS A 196 2.11 -2.67 8.89
CA CYS A 196 1.21 -1.52 8.81
C CYS A 196 1.08 -1.08 7.35
N VAL A 197 0.03 -0.31 7.05
CA VAL A 197 -0.19 0.25 5.72
C VAL A 197 0.22 1.72 5.70
N LYS A 198 1.18 2.10 4.85
CA LYS A 198 1.73 3.47 4.83
C LYS A 198 1.54 4.20 3.51
N GLN A 199 1.28 5.50 3.58
CA GLN A 199 1.10 6.33 2.39
C GLN A 199 2.42 6.61 1.63
N GLY A 200 2.42 6.42 0.32
CA GLY A 200 3.52 6.75 -0.59
C GLY A 200 3.88 8.23 -0.58
N ALA A 201 5.15 8.54 -0.85
CA ALA A 201 5.65 9.92 -0.86
C ALA A 201 5.11 10.72 -2.06
N VAL A 202 5.25 10.16 -3.25
CA VAL A 202 4.90 10.81 -4.51
C VAL A 202 3.47 10.46 -4.90
N MET A 203 3.22 9.19 -5.21
CA MET A 203 1.93 8.74 -5.76
C MET A 203 0.80 8.59 -4.74
N ARG A 204 0.96 9.07 -3.50
CA ARG A 204 0.03 8.94 -2.34
C ARG A 204 -0.66 7.58 -2.15
N ASN A 205 -0.19 6.51 -2.79
CA ASN A 205 -0.73 5.16 -2.69
C ASN A 205 -0.39 4.54 -1.34
N TRP A 206 -1.34 3.81 -0.77
CA TRP A 206 -1.16 3.05 0.46
C TRP A 206 -0.48 1.71 0.13
N LYS A 207 0.51 1.31 0.96
CA LYS A 207 1.26 0.07 0.76
C LYS A 207 1.49 -0.60 2.11
N ARG A 208 1.17 -1.90 2.19
CA ARG A 208 1.54 -2.73 3.34
C ARG A 208 3.05 -2.91 3.38
N ARG A 209 3.64 -2.65 4.56
CA ARG A 209 5.06 -2.72 4.83
C ARG A 209 5.27 -3.29 6.22
N TYR A 210 6.35 -4.05 6.37
CA TYR A 210 6.77 -4.51 7.69
C TYR A 210 7.58 -3.39 8.34
N PHE A 211 7.13 -2.93 9.50
CA PHE A 211 7.79 -1.92 10.30
C PHE A 211 8.59 -2.57 11.42
N LEU A 212 9.75 -2.00 11.70
CA LEU A 212 10.64 -2.37 12.77
C LEU A 212 11.01 -1.11 13.55
N LEU A 213 10.66 -1.07 14.83
CA LEU A 213 11.07 -0.02 15.75
C LEU A 213 12.18 -0.56 16.63
N GLU A 214 13.32 0.12 16.62
CA GLU A 214 14.48 -0.13 17.45
C GLU A 214 14.70 1.07 18.38
N GLU A 215 15.67 0.96 19.28
CA GLU A 215 16.02 2.03 20.23
C GLU A 215 16.32 3.37 19.56
N ASN A 216 16.97 3.34 18.39
CA ASN A 216 17.48 4.54 17.71
C ASN A 216 16.75 4.94 16.43
N SER A 217 16.01 4.00 15.83
CA SER A 217 15.46 4.16 14.49
C SER A 217 14.12 3.45 14.32
N MET A 218 13.29 3.96 13.42
CA MET A 218 12.12 3.26 12.90
C MET A 218 12.35 2.97 11.41
N SER A 219 12.38 1.69 11.05
CA SER A 219 12.65 1.23 9.69
C SER A 219 11.43 0.54 9.11
N TYR A 220 11.29 0.54 7.77
CA TYR A 220 10.29 -0.28 7.11
C TYR A 220 10.83 -1.02 5.89
N PHE A 221 10.31 -2.22 5.69
CA PHE A 221 10.76 -3.21 4.71
C PHE A 221 9.61 -3.59 3.78
N LYS A 222 9.95 -4.13 2.60
CA LYS A 222 8.93 -4.66 1.68
C LYS A 222 8.17 -5.83 2.32
N SER A 223 8.87 -6.68 3.06
CA SER A 223 8.38 -7.77 3.91
C SER A 223 9.37 -8.02 5.06
N ASP A 224 8.96 -8.83 6.03
CA ASP A 224 9.77 -9.33 7.16
C ASP A 224 10.99 -10.18 6.74
N LEU A 225 10.95 -10.79 5.55
CA LEU A 225 12.06 -11.60 5.00
C LEU A 225 13.21 -10.77 4.39
N GLU A 226 13.01 -9.47 4.20
CA GLU A 226 13.98 -8.61 3.50
C GLU A 226 15.05 -8.13 4.48
N LYS A 227 16.33 -8.21 4.08
CA LYS A 227 17.44 -7.77 4.92
C LYS A 227 17.63 -6.25 4.94
N GLU A 228 17.33 -5.60 3.81
CA GLU A 228 17.57 -4.17 3.64
C GLU A 228 16.29 -3.35 3.83
N PRO A 229 16.30 -2.32 4.70
CA PRO A 229 15.15 -1.45 4.88
C PRO A 229 14.95 -0.60 3.63
N LEU A 230 13.70 -0.44 3.21
CA LEU A 230 13.35 0.53 2.16
C LEU A 230 13.61 1.96 2.62
N ARG A 231 13.52 2.20 3.93
CA ARG A 231 13.91 3.45 4.57
C ARG A 231 14.11 3.19 6.06
N MET A 232 15.14 3.83 6.59
CA MET A 232 15.38 4.02 8.00
C MET A 232 15.03 5.47 8.37
N ILE A 233 14.27 5.64 9.46
CA ILE A 233 13.87 6.94 10.00
C ILE A 233 14.54 7.08 11.38
N PRO A 234 15.60 7.89 11.50
CA PRO A 234 16.21 8.14 12.79
C PRO A 234 15.22 8.81 13.74
N LEU A 235 15.02 8.28 14.95
CA LEU A 235 14.04 8.84 15.88
C LEU A 235 14.40 10.25 16.35
N LYS A 236 15.69 10.63 16.29
CA LYS A 236 16.16 12.01 16.49
C LYS A 236 15.52 13.03 15.52
N GLU A 237 15.09 12.59 14.34
CA GLU A 237 14.44 13.44 13.32
C GLU A 237 12.91 13.48 13.50
N VAL A 238 12.37 12.65 14.40
CA VAL A 238 10.94 12.60 14.67
C VAL A 238 10.57 13.70 15.67
N HIS A 239 9.79 14.67 15.20
CA HIS A 239 9.30 15.77 16.02
C HIS A 239 8.01 15.41 16.77
N LYS A 240 7.18 14.56 16.17
CA LYS A 240 5.85 14.23 16.70
C LYS A 240 5.36 12.88 16.22
N VAL A 241 4.69 12.14 17.10
CA VAL A 241 3.88 10.97 16.77
C VAL A 241 2.54 11.11 17.45
N GLN A 242 1.46 11.00 16.69
CA GLN A 242 0.10 11.13 17.21
C GLN A 242 -0.93 10.46 16.31
N GLU A 243 -2.14 10.30 16.83
CA GLU A 243 -3.30 9.97 16.01
C GLU A 243 -3.54 11.04 14.94
N CYS A 244 -3.85 10.61 13.72
CA CYS A 244 -4.05 11.49 12.59
C CYS A 244 -5.46 12.09 12.64
N LYS A 245 -5.55 13.42 12.83
CA LYS A 245 -6.83 14.14 12.83
C LYS A 245 -7.50 14.19 11.45
N GLN A 246 -6.74 13.88 10.40
CA GLN A 246 -7.21 13.81 9.02
C GLN A 246 -7.66 12.40 8.64
N SER A 247 -7.84 11.47 9.58
CA SER A 247 -8.38 10.12 9.33
C SER A 247 -9.66 10.16 8.49
N ASP A 248 -10.59 11.07 8.78
CA ASP A 248 -11.85 11.25 8.04
C ASP A 248 -11.63 11.77 6.61
N ILE A 249 -10.67 12.68 6.42
CA ILE A 249 -10.33 13.23 5.11
C ILE A 249 -9.63 12.16 4.26
N MET A 250 -8.82 11.33 4.90
CA MET A 250 -8.04 10.26 4.28
C MET A 250 -8.82 8.94 4.19
N MET A 251 -10.01 8.91 4.80
CA MET A 251 -10.96 7.80 4.82
C MET A 251 -10.30 6.48 5.27
N ARG A 252 -9.53 6.56 6.35
CA ARG A 252 -8.74 5.46 6.92
C ARG A 252 -8.87 5.47 8.44
N ASP A 253 -9.37 4.36 8.98
CA ASP A 253 -9.41 4.12 10.41
C ASP A 253 -8.03 3.74 10.95
N ASN A 254 -7.83 3.82 12.26
CA ASN A 254 -6.61 3.42 12.95
C ASN A 254 -5.34 4.09 12.37
N LEU A 255 -5.48 5.36 11.99
CA LEU A 255 -4.45 6.12 11.30
C LEU A 255 -3.66 6.99 12.28
N PHE A 256 -2.34 6.83 12.27
CA PHE A 256 -1.41 7.69 13.00
C PHE A 256 -0.42 8.35 12.06
N GLU A 257 0.15 9.47 12.50
CA GLU A 257 1.15 10.21 11.77
C GLU A 257 2.47 10.30 12.54
N VAL A 258 3.57 10.16 11.81
CA VAL A 258 4.94 10.38 12.29
C VAL A 258 5.49 11.59 11.55
N VAL A 259 5.61 12.71 12.24
CA VAL A 259 6.11 13.98 11.70
C VAL A 259 7.62 14.02 11.88
N THR A 260 8.35 13.98 10.77
CA THR A 260 9.81 14.18 10.76
C THR A 260 10.18 15.55 10.21
N THR A 261 11.45 15.93 10.30
CA THR A 261 11.97 17.18 9.73
C THR A 261 11.74 17.30 8.22
N SER A 262 11.79 16.16 7.51
CA SER A 262 11.68 16.15 6.04
C SER A 262 10.27 15.85 5.53
N ARG A 263 9.46 15.09 6.29
CA ARG A 263 8.15 14.62 5.81
C ARG A 263 7.28 14.06 6.95
N THR A 264 5.97 14.19 6.79
CA THR A 264 5.00 13.42 7.58
C THR A 264 4.70 12.05 6.95
N PHE A 265 4.83 10.98 7.74
CA PHE A 265 4.44 9.63 7.37
C PHE A 265 3.07 9.32 7.96
N TYR A 266 2.09 9.03 7.11
CA TYR A 266 0.79 8.52 7.52
C TYR A 266 0.80 6.99 7.46
N ILE A 267 0.43 6.36 8.57
CA ILE A 267 0.51 4.92 8.79
C ILE A 267 -0.81 4.44 9.41
N GLN A 268 -1.48 3.50 8.75
CA GLN A 268 -2.66 2.81 9.22
C GLN A 268 -2.24 1.49 9.88
N ALA A 269 -2.71 1.26 11.11
CA ALA A 269 -2.58 -0.02 11.81
C ALA A 269 -3.80 -0.91 11.57
N ASP A 270 -3.65 -2.21 11.87
CA ASP A 270 -4.72 -3.20 11.66
C ASP A 270 -5.88 -3.04 12.66
N SER A 271 -5.63 -2.45 13.83
CA SER A 271 -6.63 -2.21 14.88
C SER A 271 -6.35 -0.92 15.65
N PRO A 272 -7.34 -0.35 16.38
CA PRO A 272 -7.11 0.83 17.20
C PRO A 272 -6.13 0.54 18.34
N GLU A 273 -6.14 -0.66 18.91
CA GLU A 273 -5.17 -1.08 19.94
C GLU A 273 -3.75 -1.09 19.36
N GLU A 274 -3.56 -1.62 18.15
CA GLU A 274 -2.28 -1.61 17.48
C GLU A 274 -1.81 -0.20 17.14
N MET A 275 -2.70 0.69 16.70
CA MET A 275 -2.39 2.11 16.48
C MET A 275 -1.83 2.75 17.75
N HIS A 276 -2.55 2.64 18.87
CA HIS A 276 -2.11 3.22 20.15
C HIS A 276 -0.83 2.56 20.66
N SER A 277 -0.67 1.25 20.47
CA SER A 277 0.53 0.49 20.79
C SER A 277 1.75 1.02 20.01
N TRP A 278 1.60 1.26 18.71
CA TRP A 278 2.64 1.88 17.88
C TRP A 278 2.98 3.29 18.32
N ILE A 279 1.98 4.15 18.54
CA ILE A 279 2.19 5.52 19.03
C ILE A 279 2.98 5.49 20.35
N LYS A 280 2.54 4.68 21.31
CA LYS A 280 3.19 4.55 22.63
C LYS A 280 4.62 4.05 22.51
N ALA A 281 4.86 3.03 21.69
CA ALA A 281 6.20 2.46 21.50
C ALA A 281 7.17 3.48 20.90
N VAL A 282 6.76 4.19 19.84
CA VAL A 282 7.62 5.20 19.19
C VAL A 282 7.86 6.40 20.13
N SER A 283 6.81 6.91 20.80
CA SER A 283 6.96 7.97 21.79
C SER A 283 7.88 7.56 22.94
N GLY A 284 7.75 6.32 23.45
CA GLY A 284 8.60 5.78 24.49
C GLY A 284 10.08 5.71 24.06
N ALA A 285 10.35 5.24 22.85
CA ALA A 285 11.70 5.20 22.29
C ALA A 285 12.32 6.59 22.13
N ILE A 286 11.54 7.59 21.67
CA ILE A 286 12.00 8.99 21.56
C ILE A 286 12.34 9.57 22.95
N VAL A 287 11.55 9.28 23.97
CA VAL A 287 11.80 9.74 25.35
C VAL A 287 13.03 9.04 25.95
N ALA A 288 13.18 7.73 25.73
CA ALA A 288 14.32 6.97 26.22
C ALA A 288 15.67 7.51 25.68
N GLN A 289 15.70 7.96 24.42
CA GLN A 289 16.89 8.63 23.85
C GLN A 289 17.28 9.94 24.53
N ARG A 290 16.32 10.63 25.17
CA ARG A 290 16.56 11.93 25.81
C ARG A 290 17.04 11.81 27.26
N GLY A 291 16.96 10.62 27.86
CA GLY A 291 17.42 10.31 29.22
C GLY A 291 16.68 11.06 30.35
N PRO A 292 16.75 10.59 31.61
CA PRO A 292 16.33 11.38 32.74
C PRO A 292 17.41 12.42 33.06
N GLY A 293 17.20 13.68 32.68
CA GLY A 293 17.95 14.80 33.25
C GLY A 293 18.50 15.84 32.27
N ARG A 294 17.65 16.82 31.96
CA ARG A 294 18.03 18.23 32.12
C ARG A 294 16.96 18.94 32.96
N SER A 295 16.80 18.48 34.19
CA SER A 295 16.41 19.36 35.30
C SER A 295 17.68 19.85 35.94
N ALA A 296 18.11 21.06 35.57
CA ALA A 296 19.03 21.90 36.32
C ALA A 296 18.44 23.31 36.25
N ALA A 297 18.09 24.01 37.32
CA ALA A 297 18.00 23.69 38.74
C ALA A 297 16.99 24.69 39.34
N THR A 298 16.20 24.26 40.32
CA THR A 298 15.43 25.16 41.19
C THR A 298 16.38 25.74 42.25
N VAL A 299 16.55 27.07 42.22
CA VAL A 299 16.63 28.02 43.34
C VAL A 299 17.66 27.81 44.49
N CYS A 300 18.42 28.88 44.73
CA CYS A 300 19.13 29.34 45.94
C CYS A 300 20.36 28.57 46.47
N THR A 301 21.51 29.25 46.43
CA THR A 301 22.39 29.32 47.61
C THR A 301 23.02 30.72 47.69
N SER A 302 22.75 31.35 48.82
CA SER A 302 23.37 32.55 49.37
C SER A 302 24.83 32.32 49.79
N GLN A 303 25.53 33.41 50.11
CA GLN A 303 26.91 33.56 50.61
C GLN A 303 28.01 33.47 49.53
N LEU A 304 28.93 34.43 49.35
CA LEU A 304 29.40 35.54 50.20
C LEU A 304 30.26 36.50 49.34
N CYS A 305 29.85 37.76 49.23
CA CYS A 305 30.72 38.95 49.13
C CYS A 305 29.94 40.07 49.84
N ARG A 306 30.00 40.13 51.18
CA ARG A 306 30.77 41.12 51.96
C ARG A 306 30.69 42.56 51.44
N ASP A 307 30.02 43.36 52.25
CA ASP A 307 30.24 44.77 52.57
C ASP A 307 30.44 45.77 51.43
N SER A 308 29.49 46.70 51.31
CA SER A 308 29.70 48.09 51.76
C SER A 308 28.40 48.88 51.68
N ASP A 309 27.87 49.14 52.87
CA ASP A 309 27.38 50.43 53.38
C ASP A 309 26.32 51.29 52.67
N HIS A 310 25.40 51.73 53.56
CA HIS A 310 24.57 52.94 53.50
C HIS A 310 23.48 52.99 52.41
N ARG A 311 22.18 53.20 52.69
CA ARG A 311 21.53 53.87 53.83
C ARG A 311 20.01 53.60 53.80
N ALA A 312 19.43 53.64 55.00
CA ALA A 312 18.03 53.47 55.40
C ALA A 312 16.92 54.08 54.52
N VAL A 313 15.75 53.45 54.67
CA VAL A 313 14.43 53.73 54.09
C VAL A 313 13.65 54.76 54.94
N GLN A 314 12.70 55.43 54.27
CA GLN A 314 11.39 55.98 54.74
C GLN A 314 11.33 57.43 55.24
N PRO A 315 10.14 58.09 55.30
CA PRO A 315 8.82 57.82 54.69
C PRO A 315 8.15 59.08 54.04
N VAL A 316 6.89 58.89 53.63
CA VAL A 316 5.89 59.74 52.93
C VAL A 316 5.41 60.99 53.72
N LEU A 317 4.94 62.01 52.96
CA LEU A 317 3.85 63.02 53.18
C LEU A 317 4.33 64.50 53.12
N PRO A 318 3.44 65.52 52.92
CA PRO A 318 2.38 65.72 51.92
C PRO A 318 2.45 67.12 51.21
N PHE A 319 1.47 67.45 50.36
CA PHE A 319 1.22 68.72 49.62
C PHE A 319 1.39 70.04 50.43
N PRO A 320 1.61 71.20 49.77
CA PRO A 320 0.47 72.08 49.40
C PRO A 320 0.57 72.79 48.04
N THR A 321 -0.60 73.24 47.59
CA THR A 321 -0.94 74.15 46.48
C THR A 321 -0.37 75.58 46.67
N ILE A 322 -0.48 76.41 45.62
CA ILE A 322 -0.27 77.87 45.44
C ILE A 322 0.92 78.09 44.48
N GLN A 323 0.83 78.79 43.35
CA GLN A 323 -0.16 79.70 42.76
C GLN A 323 -0.14 79.56 41.23
#